data_AF-A0A1Y3SCE3-F1
#
_entry.id   AF-A0A1Y3SCE3-F1
#
_cell.length_a   1.000
_cell.length_b   1.000
_cell.length_c   1.000
_cell.angle_alpha   90.00
_cell.angle_beta   90.00
_cell.angle_gamma   90.00
#
_symmetry.space_group_name_H-M   'P 1'
#
loop_
_entity.id
_entity.type
_entity.pdbx_description
1 polymer ?
#
loop_
_entity_poly.entity_id
_entity_poly.type
_entity_poly.pdbx_seq_one_letter_code
_entity_poly.pdbx_strand_id
1 'polypeptide(L)'
;MTENTFDAYMWQILENKQKFISQIMTSKSPVRACEDVDDAALSYAEIKALATGNPYIKEKMDLDIQVSKLKLMKANHTSQKYRLEEDIAKNYPMQITAAKERLEGLQSDFQAVRPLLEKGKEKDEFSMTIGGKEYTDRKEAGTALIAACAGLKAVKTSGQVGEFYGFQMSAEFDSFNQKYMVTLKRQCSYKIEVGKDALGNLQRISNTLSGIEKRVAETQQKLETLQQQLETAKEEVAKPFDKEEELAEKSERLAELNVLLNMDEKAPSEALGAEDVTEAADQPRSKVNYAGRVAEKAVVADSPHRPSVLEKLENAKTRIAEQRGSHPSAVRKQAVEL
;
A
#
# COMPACT_ATOMS: atom_id res chain seq x y z
N MET A 1 -28.65 -14.14 42.49
CA MET A 1 -28.55 -13.56 41.14
C MET A 1 -27.54 -14.38 40.36
N THR A 2 -27.91 -15.59 39.95
CA THR A 2 -26.99 -16.59 39.34
C THR A 2 -27.66 -17.38 38.21
N GLU A 3 -29.00 -17.40 38.13
CA GLU A 3 -29.73 -18.10 37.07
C GLU A 3 -29.82 -17.28 35.75
N ASN A 4 -29.96 -15.95 35.83
CA ASN A 4 -30.14 -15.11 34.63
C ASN A 4 -28.91 -14.95 33.72
N THR A 5 -27.70 -15.24 34.20
CA THR A 5 -26.46 -14.99 33.42
C THR A 5 -26.04 -16.22 32.61
N PHE A 6 -26.26 -17.42 33.15
CA PHE A 6 -25.98 -18.67 32.43
C PHE A 6 -26.94 -18.86 31.26
N ASP A 7 -28.23 -18.61 31.46
CA ASP A 7 -29.23 -18.66 30.39
C ASP A 7 -28.95 -17.61 29.31
N ALA A 8 -28.61 -16.37 29.68
CA ALA A 8 -28.27 -15.33 28.71
C ALA A 8 -27.05 -15.73 27.85
N TYR A 9 -26.06 -16.39 28.43
CA TYR A 9 -24.89 -16.88 27.70
C TYR A 9 -25.20 -18.09 26.81
N MET A 10 -26.00 -19.04 27.30
CA MET A 10 -26.48 -20.16 26.49
C MET A 10 -27.30 -19.67 25.28
N TRP A 11 -28.12 -18.65 25.48
CA TRP A 11 -28.82 -17.96 24.39
C TRP A 11 -27.88 -17.28 23.40
N GLN A 12 -26.80 -16.66 23.87
CA GLN A 12 -25.77 -16.05 23.00
C GLN A 12 -25.01 -17.10 22.16
N ILE A 13 -24.68 -18.27 22.73
CA ILE A 13 -24.11 -19.39 21.96
C ILE A 13 -25.10 -19.86 20.89
N LEU A 14 -26.37 -20.03 21.26
CA LEU A 14 -27.41 -20.48 20.33
C LEU A 14 -27.59 -19.48 19.18
N GLU A 15 -27.58 -18.18 19.49
CA GLU A 15 -27.64 -17.09 18.52
C GLU A 15 -26.44 -17.10 17.57
N ASN A 16 -25.22 -17.30 18.08
CA ASN A 16 -24.01 -17.38 17.25
C ASN A 16 -24.02 -18.59 16.32
N LYS A 17 -24.46 -19.76 16.81
CA LYS A 17 -24.66 -20.96 15.98
C LYS A 17 -25.71 -20.73 14.91
N GLN A 18 -26.82 -20.06 15.25
CA GLN A 18 -27.86 -19.71 14.28
C GLN A 18 -27.32 -18.75 13.22
N LYS A 19 -26.59 -17.69 13.59
CA LYS A 19 -25.97 -16.73 12.64
C LYS A 19 -25.02 -17.44 11.67
N PHE A 20 -24.20 -18.36 12.17
CA PHE A 20 -23.32 -19.18 11.33
C PHE A 20 -24.11 -20.06 10.34
N ILE A 21 -25.13 -20.77 10.82
CA ILE A 21 -26.00 -21.59 9.96
C ILE A 21 -26.74 -20.73 8.92
N SER A 22 -27.24 -19.56 9.31
CA SER A 22 -27.90 -18.62 8.40
C SER A 22 -26.97 -18.08 7.31
N GLN A 23 -25.71 -17.81 7.64
CA GLN A 23 -24.69 -17.41 6.67
C GLN A 23 -24.40 -18.52 5.64
N ILE A 24 -24.33 -19.78 6.10
CA ILE A 24 -24.16 -20.94 5.20
C ILE A 24 -25.41 -21.16 4.33
N MET A 25 -26.60 -21.11 4.92
CA MET A 25 -27.87 -21.37 4.23
C MET A 25 -28.22 -20.31 3.18
N THR A 26 -27.76 -19.07 3.34
CA THR A 26 -28.05 -17.98 2.40
C THR A 26 -27.14 -17.95 1.16
N SER A 27 -26.24 -18.93 0.98
CA SER A 27 -25.41 -19.16 -0.23
C SER A 27 -24.63 -17.95 -0.77
N LYS A 28 -24.48 -16.88 0.01
CA LYS A 28 -23.56 -15.78 -0.29
C LYS A 28 -22.20 -16.16 0.27
N SER A 29 -21.44 -16.92 -0.51
CA SER A 29 -20.06 -17.36 -0.24
C SER A 29 -19.24 -16.39 0.63
N PRO A 30 -18.87 -16.78 1.86
CA PRO A 30 -17.84 -16.10 2.63
C PRO A 30 -16.73 -17.11 2.96
N VAL A 31 -16.10 -17.69 1.94
CA VAL A 31 -14.99 -18.66 2.10
C VAL A 31 -13.75 -18.05 2.80
N ARG A 32 -13.78 -16.76 3.19
CA ARG A 32 -12.67 -16.08 3.87
C ARG A 32 -13.07 -15.16 5.03
N ALA A 33 -14.30 -15.30 5.54
CA ALA A 33 -14.77 -14.52 6.69
C ALA A 33 -15.65 -15.36 7.64
N CYS A 34 -15.36 -16.66 7.77
CA CYS A 34 -15.70 -17.33 9.03
C CYS A 34 -14.65 -16.87 10.03
N GLU A 35 -15.00 -15.91 10.89
CA GLU A 35 -14.28 -15.78 12.16
C GLU A 35 -14.41 -17.13 12.87
N ASP A 36 -13.30 -17.70 13.34
CA ASP A 36 -13.27 -18.99 14.03
C ASP A 36 -14.33 -19.00 15.16
N VAL A 37 -15.41 -19.76 14.95
CA VAL A 37 -16.45 -20.00 15.97
C VAL A 37 -15.93 -21.00 17.03
N ASP A 38 -14.76 -21.60 16.81
CA ASP A 38 -14.19 -22.65 17.67
C ASP A 38 -13.43 -22.13 18.90
N ASP A 39 -13.20 -20.82 19.04
CA ASP A 39 -12.51 -20.26 20.23
C ASP A 39 -13.47 -19.83 21.37
N ALA A 40 -14.77 -20.13 21.24
CA ALA A 40 -15.79 -19.78 22.23
C ALA A 40 -16.15 -20.92 23.20
N ALA A 41 -15.38 -22.01 23.22
CA ALA A 41 -15.53 -23.05 24.24
C ALA A 41 -14.80 -22.60 25.50
N LEU A 42 -15.53 -22.00 26.46
CA LEU A 42 -14.98 -21.77 27.80
C LEU A 42 -14.33 -23.06 28.31
N SER A 43 -13.16 -22.94 28.92
CA SER A 43 -12.56 -24.06 29.63
C SER A 43 -13.55 -24.55 30.69
N TYR A 44 -13.59 -25.87 30.91
CA TYR A 44 -14.41 -26.49 31.94
C TYR A 44 -14.24 -25.82 33.33
N ALA A 45 -13.06 -25.24 33.60
CA ALA A 45 -12.77 -24.43 34.78
C ALA A 45 -13.62 -23.14 34.87
N GLU A 46 -13.87 -22.46 33.75
CA GLU A 46 -14.60 -21.20 33.70
C GLU A 46 -16.12 -21.44 33.81
N ILE A 47 -16.61 -22.56 33.26
CA ILE A 47 -18.00 -23.01 33.44
C ILE A 47 -18.26 -23.42 34.89
N LYS A 48 -17.33 -24.15 35.51
CA LYS A 48 -17.40 -24.55 36.93
C LYS A 48 -17.39 -23.33 37.86
N ALA A 49 -16.61 -22.32 37.52
CA ALA A 49 -16.47 -21.09 38.27
C ALA A 49 -17.69 -20.15 38.24
N LEU A 50 -18.31 -20.05 37.05
CA LEU A 50 -19.59 -19.36 36.88
C LEU A 50 -20.67 -20.00 37.75
N ALA A 51 -20.65 -21.33 37.89
CA ALA A 51 -21.55 -22.07 38.77
C ALA A 51 -21.21 -21.90 40.28
N THR A 52 -19.92 -21.74 40.64
CA THR A 52 -19.50 -21.52 42.04
C THR A 52 -19.51 -20.06 42.49
N GLY A 53 -19.72 -19.10 41.58
CA GLY A 53 -19.84 -17.67 41.90
C GLY A 53 -18.53 -16.99 42.30
N ASN A 54 -17.37 -17.49 41.85
CA ASN A 54 -16.08 -16.89 42.20
C ASN A 54 -15.88 -15.53 41.48
N PRO A 55 -15.79 -14.40 42.21
CA PRO A 55 -15.67 -13.07 41.62
C PRO A 55 -14.39 -12.89 40.77
N TYR A 56 -13.31 -13.61 41.08
CA TYR A 56 -12.03 -13.51 40.36
C TYR A 56 -12.11 -14.05 38.93
N ILE A 57 -13.00 -15.01 38.66
CA ILE A 57 -13.12 -15.61 37.33
C ILE A 57 -13.94 -14.71 36.40
N LYS A 58 -14.91 -13.97 36.96
CA LYS A 58 -15.60 -12.91 36.23
C LYS A 58 -14.66 -11.75 35.87
N GLU A 59 -13.80 -11.34 36.81
CA GLU A 59 -12.78 -10.30 36.58
C GLU A 59 -11.78 -10.75 35.49
N LYS A 60 -11.32 -12.01 35.55
CA LYS A 60 -10.46 -12.60 34.52
C LYS A 60 -11.10 -12.55 33.12
N MET A 61 -12.35 -13.00 32.96
CA MET A 61 -13.01 -13.01 31.65
C MET A 61 -13.15 -11.60 31.05
N ASP A 62 -13.52 -10.62 31.87
CA ASP A 62 -13.63 -9.23 31.41
C ASP A 62 -12.26 -8.65 31.02
N LEU A 63 -11.22 -8.95 31.80
CA LEU A 63 -9.85 -8.55 31.48
C LEU A 63 -9.32 -9.27 30.23
N ASP A 64 -9.62 -10.54 30.00
CA ASP A 64 -9.21 -11.30 28.80
C ASP A 64 -9.80 -10.67 27.53
N ILE A 65 -11.06 -10.26 27.56
CA ILE A 65 -11.71 -9.54 26.45
C ILE A 65 -11.03 -8.19 26.22
N GLN A 66 -10.80 -7.42 27.28
CA GLN A 66 -10.19 -6.09 27.20
C GLN A 66 -8.74 -6.15 26.70
N VAL A 67 -7.92 -7.07 27.24
CA VAL A 67 -6.54 -7.30 26.82
C VAL A 67 -6.47 -7.79 25.38
N SER A 68 -7.36 -8.69 24.96
CA SER A 68 -7.41 -9.16 23.57
C SER A 68 -7.74 -8.02 22.60
N LYS A 69 -8.70 -7.16 22.95
CA LYS A 69 -9.02 -5.96 22.16
C LYS A 69 -7.85 -4.98 22.09
N LEU A 70 -7.18 -4.72 23.21
CA LEU A 70 -6.03 -3.82 23.26
C LEU A 70 -4.82 -4.40 22.50
N LYS A 71 -4.58 -5.71 22.57
CA LYS A 71 -3.56 -6.41 21.77
C LYS A 71 -3.83 -6.29 20.27
N LEU A 72 -5.09 -6.45 19.84
CA LEU A 72 -5.47 -6.24 18.45
C LEU A 72 -5.22 -4.79 18.00
N MET A 73 -5.57 -3.80 18.84
CA MET A 73 -5.27 -2.39 18.57
C MET A 73 -3.75 -2.14 18.45
N LYS A 74 -2.94 -2.72 19.34
CA LYS A 74 -1.47 -2.62 19.27
C LYS A 74 -0.90 -3.30 18.02
N ALA A 75 -1.42 -4.47 17.64
CA ALA A 75 -1.01 -5.17 16.43
C ALA A 75 -1.35 -4.37 15.16
N ASN A 76 -2.52 -3.73 15.12
CA ASN A 76 -2.93 -2.83 14.04
C ASN A 76 -2.02 -1.59 13.97
N HIS A 77 -1.77 -0.93 15.11
CA HIS A 77 -0.88 0.23 15.20
C HIS A 77 0.54 -0.13 14.72
N THR A 78 1.07 -1.26 15.19
CA THR A 78 2.40 -1.73 14.80
C THR A 78 2.48 -2.05 13.30
N SER A 79 1.43 -2.67 12.75
CA SER A 79 1.34 -2.94 11.31
C SER A 79 1.25 -1.66 10.48
N GLN A 80 0.48 -0.67 10.93
CA GLN A 80 0.39 0.65 10.29
C GLN A 80 1.75 1.37 10.33
N LYS A 81 2.42 1.36 11.48
CA LYS A 81 3.77 1.92 11.64
C LYS A 81 4.75 1.30 10.64
N TYR A 82 4.79 -0.03 10.51
CA TYR A 82 5.68 -0.68 9.54
C TYR A 82 5.35 -0.34 8.09
N ARG A 83 4.07 -0.20 7.73
CA ARG A 83 3.65 0.25 6.40
C ARG A 83 4.13 1.67 6.12
N LEU A 84 3.90 2.59 7.06
CA LEU A 84 4.36 3.98 6.96
C LEU A 84 5.89 4.07 6.89
N GLU A 85 6.62 3.27 7.67
CA GLU A 85 8.09 3.20 7.59
C GLU A 85 8.57 2.75 6.20
N GLU A 86 7.93 1.73 5.61
CA GLU A 86 8.23 1.30 4.25
C GLU A 86 7.90 2.39 3.22
N ASP A 87 6.77 3.08 3.40
CA ASP A 87 6.35 4.17 2.52
C ASP A 87 7.34 5.34 2.58
N ILE A 88 7.79 5.74 3.78
CA ILE A 88 8.81 6.78 3.99
C ILE A 88 10.15 6.37 3.39
N ALA A 89 10.53 5.10 3.52
CA ALA A 89 11.82 4.63 3.03
C ALA A 89 11.88 4.49 1.50
N LYS A 90 10.78 4.07 0.86
CA LYS A 90 10.77 3.70 -0.56
C LYS A 90 9.80 4.52 -1.40
N ASN A 91 8.53 4.57 -1.00
CA ASN A 91 7.46 5.08 -1.86
C ASN A 91 7.49 6.60 -1.99
N TYR A 92 7.58 7.34 -0.89
CA TYR A 92 7.64 8.81 -0.94
C TYR A 92 8.90 9.33 -1.65
N PRO A 93 10.14 8.85 -1.36
CA PRO A 93 11.32 9.30 -2.07
C PRO A 93 11.26 9.01 -3.57
N MET A 94 10.78 7.83 -3.96
CA MET A 94 10.60 7.46 -5.37
C MET A 94 9.60 8.39 -6.07
N GLN A 95 8.45 8.65 -5.45
CA GLN A 95 7.44 9.54 -6.00
C GLN A 95 7.93 11.00 -6.10
N ILE A 96 8.66 11.49 -5.10
CA ILE A 96 9.23 12.84 -5.11
C ILE A 96 10.28 12.98 -6.21
N THR A 97 11.19 12.01 -6.37
CA THR A 97 12.19 12.06 -7.44
C THR A 97 11.52 12.03 -8.81
N ALA A 98 10.56 11.12 -9.02
CA ALA A 98 9.81 11.05 -10.28
C ALA A 98 9.03 12.34 -10.56
N ALA A 99 8.42 12.95 -9.54
CA ALA A 99 7.71 14.22 -9.68
C ALA A 99 8.67 15.38 -9.99
N LYS A 100 9.86 15.41 -9.39
CA LYS A 100 10.92 16.41 -9.66
C LYS A 100 11.42 16.31 -11.10
N GLU A 101 11.82 15.12 -11.53
CA GLU A 101 12.30 14.87 -12.90
C GLU A 101 11.23 15.26 -13.93
N ARG A 102 9.97 14.89 -13.66
CA ARG A 102 8.85 15.28 -14.51
C ARG A 102 8.66 16.80 -14.55
N LEU A 103 8.80 17.47 -13.41
CA LEU A 103 8.65 18.92 -13.32
C LEU A 103 9.75 19.65 -14.10
N GLU A 104 11.01 19.21 -13.98
CA GLU A 104 12.13 19.74 -14.77
C GLU A 104 11.88 19.56 -16.27
N GLY A 105 11.41 18.39 -16.69
CA GLY A 105 11.02 18.13 -18.08
C GLY A 105 9.90 19.05 -18.55
N LEU A 106 8.84 19.22 -17.76
CA LEU A 106 7.72 20.11 -18.09
C LEU A 106 8.14 21.58 -18.11
N GLN A 107 9.05 22.02 -17.23
CA GLN A 107 9.59 23.38 -17.22
C GLN A 107 10.44 23.66 -18.46
N SER A 108 11.29 22.70 -18.85
CA SER A 108 12.08 22.81 -20.09
C SER A 108 11.19 22.90 -21.32
N ASP A 109 10.15 22.06 -21.39
CA ASP A 109 9.16 22.10 -22.46
C ASP A 109 8.37 23.42 -22.45
N PHE A 110 7.98 23.92 -21.27
CA PHE A 110 7.28 25.19 -21.13
C PHE A 110 8.13 26.37 -21.60
N GLN A 111 9.41 26.43 -21.23
CA GLN A 111 10.33 27.49 -21.68
C GLN A 111 10.46 27.50 -23.21
N ALA A 112 10.44 26.33 -23.85
CA ALA A 112 10.47 26.24 -25.29
C ALA A 112 9.17 26.70 -25.96
N VAL A 113 8.03 26.46 -25.32
CA VAL A 113 6.69 26.82 -25.82
C VAL A 113 6.34 28.29 -25.55
N ARG A 114 6.86 28.87 -24.46
CA ARG A 114 6.60 30.26 -24.03
C ARG A 114 6.76 31.31 -25.13
N PRO A 115 7.91 31.40 -25.85
CA PRO A 115 8.05 32.40 -26.91
C PRO A 115 7.06 32.21 -28.06
N LEU A 116 6.48 31.01 -28.21
CA LEU A 116 5.55 30.66 -29.28
C LEU A 116 4.10 31.00 -28.91
N LEU A 117 3.72 30.83 -27.64
CA LEU A 117 2.45 31.32 -27.11
C LEU A 117 2.38 32.86 -27.13
N GLU A 118 3.52 33.52 -26.87
CA GLU A 118 3.62 34.98 -26.93
C GLU A 118 3.59 35.48 -28.39
N LYS A 119 4.39 34.90 -29.30
CA LYS A 119 4.41 35.29 -30.73
C LYS A 119 3.14 34.92 -31.51
N GLY A 120 2.53 33.77 -31.21
CA GLY A 120 1.31 33.30 -31.85
C GLY A 120 0.08 34.17 -31.58
N LYS A 121 0.11 35.01 -30.53
CA LYS A 121 -0.93 36.01 -30.25
C LYS A 121 -0.77 37.30 -31.04
N GLU A 122 0.44 37.63 -31.50
CA GLU A 122 0.76 38.93 -32.09
C GLU A 122 0.92 38.92 -33.61
N LYS A 123 1.39 37.82 -34.23
CA LYS A 123 1.83 37.85 -35.65
C LYS A 123 1.40 36.70 -36.56
N ASP A 124 0.65 35.71 -36.09
CA ASP A 124 0.17 34.58 -36.92
C ASP A 124 1.29 33.84 -37.71
N GLU A 125 2.57 33.99 -37.30
CA GLU A 125 3.71 33.23 -37.81
C GLU A 125 3.55 31.78 -37.35
N PHE A 126 3.00 30.95 -38.24
CA PHE A 126 2.85 29.52 -38.04
C PHE A 126 3.84 28.80 -38.96
N SER A 127 4.68 27.94 -38.40
CA SER A 127 5.48 27.01 -39.18
C SER A 127 5.41 25.61 -38.57
N MET A 128 5.22 24.62 -39.44
CA MET A 128 5.11 23.22 -39.04
C MET A 128 5.76 22.34 -40.10
N THR A 129 6.61 21.41 -39.68
CA THR A 129 7.27 20.49 -40.60
C THR A 129 6.58 19.13 -40.57
N ILE A 130 6.05 18.67 -41.70
CA ILE A 130 5.37 17.37 -41.82
C ILE A 130 6.01 16.62 -42.99
N GLY A 131 6.51 15.40 -42.74
CA GLY A 131 7.17 14.59 -43.76
C GLY A 131 8.36 15.28 -44.44
N GLY A 132 9.07 16.16 -43.70
CA GLY A 132 10.22 16.92 -44.21
C GLY A 132 9.87 18.17 -45.04
N LYS A 133 8.58 18.53 -45.16
CA LYS A 133 8.13 19.77 -45.80
C LYS A 133 7.66 20.77 -44.74
N GLU A 134 8.11 22.01 -44.87
CA GLU A 134 7.66 23.12 -44.02
C GLU A 134 6.36 23.72 -44.58
N TYR A 135 5.36 23.85 -43.72
CA TYR A 135 4.06 24.42 -44.02
C TYR A 135 3.85 25.69 -43.20
N THR A 136 3.49 26.78 -43.88
CA THR A 136 3.17 28.07 -43.25
C THR A 136 1.66 28.34 -43.18
N ASP A 137 0.85 27.67 -44.00
CA ASP A 137 -0.60 27.71 -43.88
C ASP A 137 -1.11 26.61 -42.93
N ARG A 138 -1.92 27.02 -41.95
CA ARG A 138 -2.61 26.13 -41.00
C ARG A 138 -3.52 25.12 -41.70
N LYS A 139 -4.23 25.50 -42.77
CA LYS A 139 -5.11 24.56 -43.47
C LYS A 139 -4.33 23.47 -44.19
N GLU A 140 -3.23 23.84 -44.84
CA GLU A 140 -2.36 22.89 -45.53
C GLU A 140 -1.64 21.97 -44.54
N ALA A 141 -1.12 22.51 -43.43
CA ALA A 141 -0.48 21.69 -42.40
C ALA A 141 -1.45 20.70 -41.76
N GLY A 142 -2.67 21.12 -41.43
CA GLY A 142 -3.67 20.22 -40.85
C GLY A 142 -4.11 19.10 -41.79
N THR A 143 -4.22 19.37 -43.09
CA THR A 143 -4.55 18.34 -44.09
C THR A 143 -3.37 17.39 -44.32
N ALA A 144 -2.15 17.91 -44.38
CA ALA A 144 -0.93 17.11 -44.45
C ALA A 144 -0.75 16.19 -43.23
N LEU A 145 -1.11 16.67 -42.03
CA LEU A 145 -1.08 15.86 -40.79
C LEU A 145 -2.03 14.67 -40.88
N ILE A 146 -3.27 14.90 -41.33
CA ILE A 146 -4.28 13.84 -41.49
C ILE A 146 -3.82 12.84 -42.54
N ALA A 147 -3.28 13.31 -43.67
CA ALA A 147 -2.77 12.46 -44.74
C ALA A 147 -1.59 11.59 -44.26
N ALA A 148 -0.66 12.15 -43.49
CA ALA A 148 0.45 11.41 -42.92
C ALA A 148 -0.02 10.35 -41.90
N CYS A 149 -1.00 10.68 -41.06
CA CYS A 149 -1.61 9.72 -40.14
C CYS A 149 -2.32 8.57 -40.88
N ALA A 150 -3.04 8.88 -41.96
CA ALA A 150 -3.73 7.88 -42.79
C ALA A 150 -2.74 6.96 -43.52
N GLY A 151 -1.61 7.51 -44.00
CA GLY A 151 -0.53 6.72 -44.60
C GLY A 151 0.08 5.69 -43.65
N LEU A 152 0.25 6.05 -42.37
CA LEU A 152 0.81 5.14 -41.35
C LEU A 152 -0.14 4.00 -40.98
N LYS A 153 -1.46 4.20 -41.03
CA LYS A 153 -2.44 3.12 -40.87
C LYS A 153 -2.29 2.05 -41.94
N ALA A 154 -1.99 2.43 -43.18
CA ALA A 154 -1.78 1.47 -44.27
C ALA A 154 -0.57 0.56 -44.02
N VAL A 155 0.46 1.08 -43.36
CA VAL A 155 1.72 0.37 -43.05
C VAL A 155 1.69 -0.33 -41.68
N LYS A 156 0.59 -0.20 -40.91
CA LYS A 156 0.42 -0.74 -39.54
C LYS A 156 1.61 -0.45 -38.60
N THR A 157 2.31 0.65 -38.82
CA THR A 157 3.53 0.99 -38.09
C THR A 157 3.38 2.38 -37.49
N SER A 158 3.84 2.56 -36.25
CA SER A 158 3.98 3.89 -35.66
C SER A 158 5.15 4.61 -36.30
N GLY A 159 4.97 5.88 -36.65
CA GLY A 159 5.97 6.60 -37.44
C GLY A 159 6.08 8.05 -37.02
N GLN A 160 7.28 8.61 -37.18
CA GLN A 160 7.49 10.03 -37.05
C GLN A 160 6.80 10.74 -38.23
N VAL A 161 5.87 11.64 -37.90
CA VAL A 161 5.08 12.41 -38.86
C VAL A 161 5.73 13.75 -39.16
N GLY A 162 6.42 14.34 -38.18
CA GLY A 162 6.99 15.65 -38.35
C GLY A 162 7.58 16.24 -37.09
N GLU A 163 7.78 17.55 -37.15
CA GLU A 163 8.23 18.36 -36.03
C GLU A 163 7.38 19.62 -35.98
N PHE A 164 6.95 19.96 -34.77
CA PHE A 164 6.24 21.19 -34.50
C PHE A 164 6.94 21.91 -33.37
N TYR A 165 7.58 23.04 -33.68
CA TYR A 165 8.22 23.90 -32.69
C TYR A 165 9.22 23.19 -31.75
N GLY A 166 10.05 22.29 -32.28
CA GLY A 166 11.00 21.52 -31.49
C GLY A 166 10.39 20.30 -30.78
N PHE A 167 9.10 20.01 -30.98
CA PHE A 167 8.45 18.77 -30.55
C PHE A 167 8.41 17.78 -31.70
N GLN A 168 9.01 16.62 -31.50
CA GLN A 168 8.93 15.52 -32.45
C GLN A 168 7.52 14.92 -32.40
N MET A 169 6.89 14.81 -33.56
CA MET A 169 5.56 14.24 -33.69
C MET A 169 5.64 12.82 -34.20
N SER A 170 5.13 11.87 -33.44
CA SER A 170 4.92 10.49 -33.89
C SER A 170 3.43 10.17 -33.88
N ALA A 171 2.92 9.61 -34.97
CA ALA A 171 1.54 9.11 -35.00
C ALA A 171 1.50 7.59 -34.86
N GLU A 172 0.49 7.13 -34.14
CA GLU A 172 0.13 5.74 -33.96
C GLU A 172 -1.38 5.58 -34.22
N PHE A 173 -1.77 4.47 -34.83
CA PHE A 173 -3.18 4.12 -34.98
C PHE A 173 -3.58 3.18 -33.84
N ASP A 174 -4.42 3.68 -32.93
CA ASP A 174 -5.01 2.87 -31.89
C ASP A 174 -6.07 1.96 -32.51
N SER A 175 -5.71 0.70 -32.71
CA SER A 175 -6.58 -0.30 -33.34
C SER A 175 -7.76 -0.69 -32.43
N PHE A 176 -7.62 -0.53 -31.12
CA PHE A 176 -8.67 -0.87 -30.16
C PHE A 176 -9.78 0.19 -30.18
N ASN A 177 -9.41 1.46 -30.12
CA ASN A 177 -10.38 2.56 -30.15
C ASN A 177 -10.70 3.07 -31.58
N GLN A 178 -10.04 2.52 -32.61
CA GLN A 178 -10.11 2.95 -34.00
C GLN A 178 -9.83 4.45 -34.20
N LYS A 179 -8.90 5.00 -33.42
CA LYS A 179 -8.57 6.43 -33.37
C LYS A 179 -7.11 6.67 -33.75
N TYR A 180 -6.85 7.81 -34.38
CA TYR A 180 -5.49 8.26 -34.66
C TYR A 180 -4.97 9.03 -33.45
N MET A 181 -3.80 8.63 -32.95
CA MET A 181 -3.14 9.30 -31.83
C MET A 181 -1.83 9.89 -32.32
N VAL A 182 -1.61 11.17 -32.06
CA VAL A 182 -0.32 11.84 -32.25
C VAL A 182 0.30 12.06 -30.88
N THR A 183 1.53 11.63 -30.73
CA THR A 183 2.37 11.91 -29.57
C THR A 183 3.37 13.00 -29.95
N LEU A 184 3.28 14.13 -29.25
CA LEU A 184 4.32 15.15 -29.25
C LEU A 184 5.35 14.77 -28.20
N LYS A 185 6.61 14.60 -28.59
CA LYS A 185 7.70 14.21 -27.70
C LYS A 185 8.79 15.26 -27.71
N ARG A 186 9.15 15.72 -26.52
CA ARG A 186 10.38 16.47 -26.23
C ARG A 186 10.98 15.90 -24.95
N GLN A 187 11.01 16.64 -23.83
CA GLN A 187 11.37 16.05 -22.54
C GLN A 187 10.20 15.25 -21.98
N CYS A 188 8.98 15.78 -22.10
CA CYS A 188 7.75 15.03 -21.83
C CYS A 188 7.07 14.58 -23.12
N SER A 189 6.18 13.59 -22.97
CA SER A 189 5.33 13.06 -24.04
C SER A 189 3.88 13.49 -23.85
N TYR A 190 3.26 14.02 -24.90
CA TYR A 190 1.88 14.52 -24.90
C TYR A 190 1.08 13.79 -25.99
N LYS A 191 0.11 12.99 -25.58
CA LYS A 191 -0.77 12.26 -26.51
C LYS A 191 -2.01 13.08 -26.85
N ILE A 192 -2.36 13.10 -28.14
CA ILE A 192 -3.45 13.88 -28.70
C ILE A 192 -4.23 13.03 -29.68
N GLU A 193 -5.55 13.04 -29.56
CA GLU A 193 -6.43 12.40 -30.54
C GLU A 193 -6.63 13.29 -31.78
N VAL A 194 -6.35 12.73 -32.95
CA VAL A 194 -6.53 13.36 -34.25
C VAL A 194 -7.90 13.00 -34.80
N GLY A 195 -8.74 14.03 -35.02
CA GLY A 195 -10.03 13.93 -35.67
C GLY A 195 -9.95 14.15 -37.18
N LYS A 196 -11.13 14.26 -37.82
CA LYS A 196 -11.25 14.49 -39.27
C LYS A 196 -11.04 15.94 -39.70
N ASP A 197 -11.06 16.88 -38.75
CA ASP A 197 -10.95 18.31 -39.02
C ASP A 197 -9.50 18.79 -38.91
N ALA A 198 -8.96 19.30 -40.02
CA ALA A 198 -7.59 19.79 -40.14
C ALA A 198 -7.29 20.93 -39.15
N LEU A 199 -8.17 21.93 -39.06
CA LEU A 199 -7.97 23.10 -38.20
C LEU A 199 -8.21 22.75 -36.72
N GLY A 200 -9.25 21.95 -36.44
CA GLY A 200 -9.51 21.45 -35.09
C GLY A 200 -8.33 20.65 -34.50
N ASN A 201 -7.62 19.87 -35.33
CA ASN A 201 -6.45 19.12 -34.89
C ASN A 201 -5.29 20.05 -34.49
N LEU A 202 -5.03 21.10 -35.27
CA LEU A 202 -4.01 22.10 -34.93
C LEU A 202 -4.40 22.88 -33.67
N GLN A 203 -5.68 23.22 -33.51
CA GLN A 203 -6.17 23.87 -32.29
C GLN A 203 -5.98 22.97 -31.07
N ARG A 204 -6.23 21.65 -31.18
CA ARG A 204 -5.97 20.70 -30.09
C ARG A 204 -4.48 20.66 -29.74
N ILE A 205 -3.59 20.63 -30.72
CA ILE A 205 -2.14 20.70 -30.50
C ILE A 205 -1.78 22.00 -29.77
N SER A 206 -2.25 23.15 -30.25
CA SER A 206 -2.02 24.45 -29.60
C SER A 206 -2.51 24.46 -28.15
N ASN A 207 -3.74 23.99 -27.91
CA ASN A 207 -4.34 23.90 -26.57
C ASN A 207 -3.55 22.96 -25.64
N THR A 208 -2.99 21.87 -26.17
CA THR A 208 -2.16 20.95 -25.37
C THR A 208 -0.83 21.58 -24.96
N LEU A 209 -0.23 22.38 -25.85
CA LEU A 209 0.99 23.13 -25.57
C LEU A 209 0.74 24.27 -24.59
N SER A 210 -0.37 25.02 -24.73
CA SER A 210 -0.76 26.03 -23.74
C SER A 210 -1.10 25.43 -22.39
N GLY A 211 -1.61 24.19 -22.37
CA GLY A 211 -1.90 23.45 -21.14
C GLY A 211 -0.67 23.00 -20.35
N ILE A 212 0.55 23.11 -20.90
CA ILE A 212 1.79 22.73 -20.20
C ILE A 212 1.99 23.59 -18.95
N GLU A 213 1.70 24.90 -19.02
CA GLU A 213 1.81 25.81 -17.87
C GLU A 213 0.98 25.32 -16.68
N LYS A 214 -0.28 24.98 -16.95
CA LYS A 214 -1.18 24.42 -15.94
C LYS A 214 -0.63 23.11 -15.37
N ARG A 215 -0.09 22.23 -16.23
CA ARG A 215 0.52 20.96 -15.79
C ARG A 215 1.77 21.16 -14.94
N VAL A 216 2.58 22.19 -15.21
CA VAL A 216 3.72 22.57 -14.36
C VAL A 216 3.21 22.95 -12.97
N ALA A 217 2.21 23.84 -12.89
CA ALA A 217 1.62 24.26 -11.61
C ALA A 217 1.01 23.08 -10.84
N GLU A 218 0.22 22.22 -11.51
CA GLU A 218 -0.35 21.01 -10.90
C GLU A 218 0.72 20.03 -10.40
N THR A 219 1.83 19.88 -11.14
CA THR A 219 2.93 18.98 -10.74
C THR A 219 3.72 19.58 -9.58
N GLN A 220 3.92 20.89 -9.55
CA GLN A 220 4.54 21.60 -8.42
C GLN A 220 3.72 21.43 -7.15
N GLN A 221 2.39 21.63 -7.23
CA GLN A 221 1.50 21.44 -6.09
C GLN A 221 1.52 20.00 -5.59
N LYS A 222 1.51 19.01 -6.49
CA LYS A 222 1.63 17.59 -6.12
C LYS A 222 2.94 17.29 -5.39
N LEU A 223 4.05 17.86 -5.86
CA LEU A 223 5.36 17.70 -5.23
C LEU A 223 5.35 18.27 -3.80
N GLU A 224 4.77 19.46 -3.62
CA GLU A 224 4.63 20.07 -2.30
C GLU A 224 3.75 19.22 -1.37
N THR A 225 2.61 18.73 -1.87
CA THR A 225 1.73 17.83 -1.11
C THR A 225 2.44 16.53 -0.72
N LEU A 226 3.22 15.92 -1.62
CA LEU A 226 3.99 14.71 -1.34
C LEU A 226 5.08 14.96 -0.28
N GLN A 227 5.70 16.14 -0.29
CA GLN A 227 6.66 16.54 0.73
C GLN A 227 5.99 16.72 2.10
N GLN A 228 4.83 17.40 2.14
CA GLN A 228 4.05 17.56 3.37
C GLN A 228 3.60 16.20 3.92
N GLN A 229 3.09 15.31 3.07
CA GLN A 229 2.70 13.96 3.46
C GLN A 229 3.87 13.15 4.02
N LEU A 230 5.06 13.29 3.45
CA LEU A 230 6.27 12.63 3.96
C LEU A 230 6.60 13.13 5.37
N GLU A 231 6.56 14.44 5.62
CA GLU A 231 6.81 14.99 6.96
C GLU A 231 5.72 14.56 7.97
N THR A 232 4.44 14.61 7.58
CA THR A 232 3.35 14.11 8.42
C THR A 232 3.49 12.61 8.73
N ALA A 233 3.88 11.80 7.74
CA ALA A 233 4.10 10.36 7.94
C ALA A 233 5.27 10.09 8.90
N LYS A 234 6.35 10.88 8.84
CA LYS A 234 7.46 10.79 9.80
C LYS A 234 7.01 11.11 11.22
N GLU A 235 6.21 12.15 11.40
CA GLU A 235 5.64 12.52 12.69
C GLU A 235 4.71 11.43 13.22
N GLU A 236 3.88 10.83 12.37
CA GLU A 236 2.94 9.77 12.74
C GLU A 236 3.66 8.48 13.17
N VAL A 237 4.73 8.08 12.46
CA VAL A 237 5.55 6.91 12.83
C VAL A 237 6.26 7.09 14.18
N ALA A 238 6.56 8.33 14.56
CA ALA A 238 7.18 8.64 15.83
C ALA A 238 6.20 8.57 17.02
N LYS A 239 4.88 8.60 16.77
CA LYS A 239 3.88 8.52 17.85
C LYS A 239 3.84 7.11 18.46
N PRO A 240 3.94 7.00 19.79
CA PRO A 240 3.75 5.73 20.48
C PRO A 240 2.27 5.32 20.46
N PHE A 241 2.01 4.08 20.85
CA PHE A 241 0.63 3.60 20.98
C PHE A 241 -0.02 4.22 22.23
N ASP A 242 -1.05 5.03 22.06
CA ASP A 242 -1.69 5.81 23.15
C ASP A 242 -2.18 4.96 24.35
N LYS A 243 -2.47 3.67 24.13
CA LYS A 243 -2.98 2.74 25.16
C LYS A 243 -1.94 1.71 25.61
N GLU A 244 -0.67 2.03 25.46
CA GLU A 244 0.42 1.12 25.86
C GLU A 244 0.44 0.88 27.37
N GLU A 245 0.22 1.92 28.17
CA GLU A 245 0.12 1.82 29.64
C GLU A 245 -1.13 1.03 30.06
N GLU A 246 -2.30 1.34 29.49
CA GLU A 246 -3.56 0.61 29.77
C GLU A 246 -3.46 -0.89 29.42
N LEU A 247 -2.79 -1.22 28.31
CA LEU A 247 -2.50 -2.60 27.94
C LEU A 247 -1.60 -3.27 28.97
N ALA A 248 -0.53 -2.59 29.39
CA ALA A 248 0.44 -3.13 30.35
C ALA A 248 -0.22 -3.43 31.69
N GLU A 249 -0.92 -2.46 32.27
CA GLU A 249 -1.63 -2.59 33.55
C GLU A 249 -2.65 -3.74 33.52
N LYS A 250 -3.50 -3.80 32.49
CA LYS A 250 -4.53 -4.86 32.37
C LYS A 250 -3.92 -6.23 32.11
N SER A 251 -2.81 -6.29 31.37
CA SER A 251 -2.10 -7.55 31.13
C SER A 251 -1.40 -8.07 32.39
N GLU A 252 -0.86 -7.18 33.22
CA GLU A 252 -0.24 -7.52 34.50
C GLU A 252 -1.30 -8.02 35.49
N ARG A 253 -2.42 -7.29 35.61
CA ARG A 253 -3.55 -7.73 36.45
C ARG A 253 -4.11 -9.09 36.04
N LEU A 254 -4.18 -9.35 34.74
CA LEU A 254 -4.61 -10.63 34.19
C LEU A 254 -3.61 -11.74 34.53
N ALA A 255 -2.31 -11.46 34.48
CA ALA A 255 -1.26 -12.40 34.88
C ALA A 255 -1.34 -12.72 36.39
N GLU A 256 -1.56 -11.72 37.25
CA GLU A 256 -1.79 -11.90 38.69
C GLU A 256 -3.00 -12.82 38.96
N LEU A 257 -4.14 -12.53 38.30
CA LEU A 257 -5.35 -13.33 38.42
C LEU A 257 -5.15 -14.77 37.95
N ASN A 258 -4.41 -14.98 36.87
CA ASN A 258 -4.07 -16.33 36.41
C ASN A 258 -3.21 -17.09 37.41
N VAL A 259 -2.27 -16.43 38.10
CA VAL A 259 -1.47 -17.07 39.16
C VAL A 259 -2.36 -17.42 40.36
N LEU A 260 -3.19 -16.49 40.82
CA LEU A 260 -4.11 -16.70 41.95
C LEU A 260 -5.06 -17.89 41.69
N LEU A 261 -5.67 -17.94 40.51
CA LEU A 261 -6.61 -19.00 40.14
C LEU A 261 -5.91 -20.36 39.95
N ASN A 262 -4.71 -20.38 39.37
CA ASN A 262 -3.91 -21.61 39.24
C ASN A 262 -3.40 -22.14 40.60
N MET A 263 -3.28 -21.28 41.62
CA MET A 263 -2.94 -21.71 42.98
C MET A 263 -4.14 -22.33 43.69
N ASP A 264 -5.35 -21.81 43.49
CA ASP A 264 -6.60 -22.38 44.03
C ASP A 264 -6.97 -23.74 43.39
N GLU A 265 -6.61 -23.99 42.13
CA GLU A 265 -6.81 -25.31 41.49
C GLU A 265 -5.89 -26.42 42.05
N LYS A 266 -4.82 -26.07 42.78
CA LYS A 266 -3.86 -27.02 43.38
C LYS A 266 -4.20 -27.43 44.82
N ALA A 267 -5.37 -27.06 45.36
CA ALA A 267 -5.86 -27.62 46.62
C ALA A 267 -6.36 -29.08 46.41
N PRO A 268 -6.03 -30.03 47.30
CA PRO A 268 -6.10 -31.45 47.00
C PRO A 268 -7.55 -31.92 46.86
N SER A 269 -7.85 -32.50 45.69
CA SER A 269 -8.98 -33.39 45.46
C SER A 269 -8.76 -34.70 46.24
N GLU A 270 -8.91 -34.66 47.56
CA GLU A 270 -9.20 -35.85 48.36
C GLU A 270 -10.73 -36.04 48.47
N ALA A 271 -11.15 -37.28 48.20
CA ALA A 271 -12.48 -37.85 48.32
C ALA A 271 -13.50 -37.52 47.21
N LEU A 272 -13.61 -38.41 46.22
CA LEU A 272 -14.79 -39.30 46.08
C LEU A 272 -14.59 -40.32 44.93
N GLY A 273 -14.50 -41.60 45.30
CA GLY A 273 -15.02 -42.75 44.55
C GLY A 273 -14.39 -43.08 43.20
N ALA A 274 -13.40 -43.96 43.21
CA ALA A 274 -13.02 -44.74 42.03
C ALA A 274 -14.16 -45.72 41.68
N GLU A 275 -14.73 -45.59 40.49
CA GLU A 275 -15.17 -46.74 39.69
C GLU A 275 -14.75 -46.51 38.24
N ASP A 276 -13.99 -47.48 37.71
CA ASP A 276 -13.39 -47.53 36.39
C ASP A 276 -14.43 -47.34 35.26
N VAL A 277 -14.19 -46.37 34.39
CA VAL A 277 -14.70 -46.41 33.01
C VAL A 277 -13.59 -46.00 32.04
N THR A 278 -12.84 -47.03 31.63
CA THR A 278 -12.04 -47.19 30.41
C THR A 278 -11.78 -45.95 29.54
N GLU A 279 -10.50 -45.56 29.49
CA GLU A 279 -9.87 -44.79 28.42
C GLU A 279 -10.17 -45.36 27.03
N ALA A 280 -10.80 -44.58 26.16
CA ALA A 280 -10.71 -44.77 24.71
C ALA A 280 -11.16 -43.50 23.97
N ALA A 281 -10.25 -42.52 23.83
CA ALA A 281 -10.11 -41.67 22.63
C ALA A 281 -9.12 -40.52 22.87
N ASP A 282 -7.84 -40.86 23.09
CA ASP A 282 -6.76 -39.91 22.80
C ASP A 282 -5.82 -40.56 21.79
N GLN A 283 -6.12 -40.34 20.51
CA GLN A 283 -5.14 -40.50 19.44
C GLN A 283 -5.06 -39.15 18.71
N PRO A 284 -3.87 -38.55 18.59
CA PRO A 284 -3.69 -37.35 17.81
C PRO A 284 -3.98 -37.68 16.34
N ARG A 285 -5.01 -37.06 15.77
CA ARG A 285 -5.33 -37.20 14.34
C ARG A 285 -4.14 -36.73 13.51
N SER A 286 -3.58 -37.65 12.73
CA SER A 286 -2.52 -37.41 11.75
C SER A 286 -2.95 -36.35 10.73
N LYS A 287 -2.04 -35.41 10.43
CA LYS A 287 -2.27 -34.33 9.45
C LYS A 287 -2.39 -34.92 8.05
N VAL A 288 -3.60 -34.90 7.49
CA VAL A 288 -3.84 -35.24 6.08
C VAL A 288 -3.46 -34.03 5.23
N ASN A 289 -2.38 -34.15 4.45
CA ASN A 289 -1.96 -33.13 3.50
C ASN A 289 -2.88 -33.16 2.27
N TYR A 290 -3.81 -32.20 2.17
CA TYR A 290 -4.39 -31.85 0.87
C TYR A 290 -3.42 -30.91 0.14
N ALA A 291 -2.85 -31.42 -0.94
CA ALA A 291 -1.96 -30.69 -1.82
C ALA A 291 -2.62 -29.42 -2.39
N GLY A 292 -1.92 -28.30 -2.27
CA GLY A 292 -2.20 -27.09 -3.05
C GLY A 292 -2.62 -25.87 -2.22
N ARG A 293 -1.66 -25.26 -1.50
CA ARG A 293 -1.51 -23.79 -1.40
C ARG A 293 -0.26 -23.43 -0.61
N VAL A 294 0.40 -22.39 -1.08
CA VAL A 294 1.67 -21.83 -0.59
C VAL A 294 1.51 -21.45 0.89
N ALA A 295 2.41 -21.94 1.73
CA ALA A 295 2.46 -21.63 3.15
C ALA A 295 2.85 -20.15 3.35
N GLU A 296 1.88 -19.29 3.69
CA GLU A 296 2.17 -18.08 4.45
C GLU A 296 2.36 -18.51 5.91
N LYS A 297 3.56 -18.26 6.44
CA LYS A 297 3.91 -18.54 7.83
C LYS A 297 2.90 -17.88 8.77
N ALA A 298 2.18 -18.69 9.53
CA ALA A 298 1.51 -18.25 10.75
C ALA A 298 2.57 -17.61 11.66
N VAL A 299 2.43 -16.32 11.91
CA VAL A 299 3.27 -15.57 12.83
C VAL A 299 2.81 -15.95 14.23
N VAL A 300 3.56 -16.85 14.86
CA VAL A 300 3.44 -17.17 16.28
C VAL A 300 3.79 -15.88 17.06
N ALA A 301 2.96 -15.55 18.05
CA ALA A 301 2.95 -14.29 18.81
C ALA A 301 4.23 -14.01 19.62
N ASP A 302 5.25 -14.87 19.53
CA ASP A 302 6.52 -14.73 20.23
C ASP A 302 7.72 -14.85 19.26
N SER A 303 7.61 -14.18 18.11
CA SER A 303 8.74 -14.06 17.18
C SER A 303 9.68 -12.94 17.66
N PRO A 304 11.01 -13.15 17.68
CA PRO A 304 11.95 -12.11 18.09
C PRO A 304 11.76 -10.85 17.23
N HIS A 305 11.68 -9.71 17.89
CA HIS A 305 11.48 -8.37 17.34
C HIS A 305 12.17 -8.24 15.98
N ARG A 306 11.39 -8.21 14.87
CA ARG A 306 11.98 -7.93 13.56
C ARG A 306 12.42 -6.47 13.58
N PRO A 307 13.70 -6.15 13.36
CA PRO A 307 14.14 -4.77 13.44
C PRO A 307 13.43 -3.94 12.38
N SER A 308 13.06 -2.72 12.78
CA SER A 308 12.36 -1.73 11.94
C SER A 308 13.14 -1.51 10.64
N VAL A 309 12.44 -1.16 9.55
CA VAL A 309 13.10 -0.86 8.27
C VAL A 309 14.04 0.35 8.42
N LEU A 310 13.65 1.32 9.26
CA LEU A 310 14.49 2.46 9.60
C LEU A 310 15.72 2.03 10.39
N GLU A 311 15.56 1.17 11.38
CA GLU A 311 16.67 0.62 12.16
C GLU A 311 17.65 -0.20 11.31
N LYS A 312 17.14 -0.97 10.33
CA LYS A 312 17.98 -1.68 9.34
C LYS A 312 18.72 -0.71 8.43
N LEU A 313 18.08 0.39 8.01
CA LEU A 313 18.69 1.42 7.18
C LEU A 313 19.74 2.22 7.95
N GLU A 314 19.50 2.54 9.21
CA GLU A 314 20.47 3.18 10.10
C GLU A 314 21.66 2.25 10.33
N ASN A 315 21.42 0.99 10.68
CA ASN A 315 22.46 -0.02 10.83
C ASN A 315 23.24 -0.28 9.54
N ALA A 316 22.60 -0.18 8.37
CA ALA A 316 23.31 -0.27 7.09
C ALA A 316 24.17 0.98 6.82
N LYS A 317 23.65 2.17 7.14
CA LYS A 317 24.39 3.44 7.00
C LYS A 317 25.60 3.48 7.94
N THR A 318 25.46 3.05 9.19
CA THR A 318 26.57 2.96 10.16
C THR A 318 27.62 1.95 9.71
N ARG A 319 27.22 0.76 9.24
CA ARG A 319 28.15 -0.23 8.67
C ARG A 319 28.93 0.30 7.45
N ILE A 320 28.26 1.05 6.56
CA ILE A 320 28.92 1.67 5.40
C ILE A 320 29.88 2.79 5.85
N ALA A 321 29.54 3.54 6.89
CA ALA A 321 30.41 4.58 7.46
C ALA A 321 31.63 3.98 8.17
N GLU A 322 31.46 2.89 8.93
CA GLU A 322 32.55 2.14 9.58
C GLU A 322 33.50 1.49 8.56
N GLN A 323 32.97 0.94 7.46
CA GLN A 323 33.78 0.42 6.37
C GLN A 323 34.59 1.52 5.65
N ARG A 324 34.05 2.74 5.55
CA ARG A 324 34.79 3.91 5.02
C ARG A 324 35.85 4.46 5.98
N GLY A 325 35.69 4.27 7.29
CA GLY A 325 36.68 4.64 8.30
C GLY A 325 37.86 3.66 8.44
N SER A 326 37.73 2.43 7.92
CA SER A 326 38.73 1.35 8.09
C SER A 326 39.74 1.21 6.93
N HIS A 327 39.66 2.07 5.89
CA HIS A 327 40.71 2.14 4.85
C HIS A 327 41.65 3.33 5.08
N PRO A 328 42.86 3.12 5.64
CA PRO A 328 43.88 4.15 5.61
C PRO A 328 44.26 4.39 4.14
N SER A 329 44.21 5.64 3.70
CA SER A 329 44.60 6.05 2.37
C SER A 329 46.06 5.69 2.11
N ALA A 330 46.27 4.68 1.26
CA ALA A 330 47.59 4.42 0.69
C ALA A 330 47.90 5.58 -0.28
N VAL A 331 48.52 6.64 0.24
CA VAL A 331 49.13 7.71 -0.53
C VAL A 331 50.23 7.09 -1.39
N ARG A 332 49.94 6.93 -2.68
CA ARG A 332 50.88 6.48 -3.71
C ARG A 332 51.91 7.60 -3.92
N LYS A 333 53.03 7.57 -3.18
CA LYS A 333 54.22 8.37 -3.50
C LYS A 333 54.81 7.81 -4.80
N GLN A 334 54.66 8.54 -5.90
CA GLN A 334 55.49 8.33 -7.09
C GLN A 334 56.89 8.86 -6.77
N ALA A 335 57.86 7.96 -6.73
CA ALA A 335 59.28 8.29 -6.76
C ALA A 335 59.65 8.59 -8.23
N VAL A 336 60.29 9.75 -8.43
CA VAL A 336 60.96 10.14 -9.66
C VAL A 336 62.45 9.91 -9.43
N GLU A 337 63.03 8.97 -10.17
CA GLU A 337 64.46 8.71 -10.45
C GLU A 337 64.39 7.55 -11.49
N LEU A 338 64.95 7.59 -12.70
CA LEU A 338 66.05 8.31 -13.34
C LEU A 338 65.70 8.48 -14.83
#